data_AF-A0A6A5RVB4-F1
#
_entry.id   AF-A0A6A5RVB4-F1
#
_cell.length_a   1.000
_cell.length_b   1.000
_cell.length_c   1.000
_cell.angle_alpha   90.00
_cell.angle_beta   90.00
_cell.angle_gamma   90.00
#
_symmetry.space_group_name_H-M   'P 1'
#
loop_
_entity.id
_entity.type
_entity.pdbx_description
1 polymer ?
#
loop_
_entity_poly.entity_id
_entity_poly.type
_entity_poly.pdbx_seq_one_letter_code
_entity_poly.pdbx_strand_id
1 'polypeptide(L)'
;MLLSRNVDRVADVLDLPTLLSSAISSSTAAAHAAAGASSVTSNANYASALDLHAHIRRLHTLYPDSQLVSSLAGQAEQEMKTMTTNLIASLHAQGIKLAGAMRTIGWLRRVAPELDEAWSIKQTGIGSGEGSLGALFLVCRLGCLESMLGALDPLRELADQETERRLGNTKTDGGWSAGQQTEKYLKKYLEVFREQSFAVISMYKSIFPSALPAPGQDDAAPAVKPVAESNSLQPIPSALATFPLHLVEMLFDTLREYLPNVSDRSARDSLLTQVLYCAGSLGRLGGDFSMMIALLEEDLKAELGHQDNTTTEQRQTEEEWVDVMKKHRVQASRLELLASGVGTGRTSSPVERAASPLK
;
A
#
# COMPACT_ATOMS: atom_id res chain seq x y z
N MET A 1 -54.33 28.83 -6.05
CA MET A 1 -54.59 27.91 -7.18
C MET A 1 -53.33 27.25 -7.74
N LEU A 2 -52.17 27.94 -7.84
CA LEU A 2 -50.92 27.31 -8.33
C LEU A 2 -50.19 26.46 -7.28
N LEU A 3 -50.24 26.84 -5.99
CA LEU A 3 -49.59 26.08 -4.91
C LEU A 3 -50.25 24.70 -4.69
N SER A 4 -51.58 24.63 -4.68
CA SER A 4 -52.32 23.37 -4.48
C SER A 4 -52.14 22.37 -5.62
N ARG A 5 -51.77 22.84 -6.83
CA ARG A 5 -51.52 21.99 -8.00
C ARG A 5 -50.09 21.50 -8.10
N ASN A 6 -49.18 22.12 -7.35
CA ASN A 6 -47.77 21.73 -7.29
C ASN A 6 -47.39 21.18 -5.91
N VAL A 7 -48.33 21.05 -4.98
CA VAL A 7 -48.06 20.61 -3.61
C VAL A 7 -47.45 19.21 -3.60
N ASP A 8 -47.97 18.30 -4.41
CA ASP A 8 -47.45 16.93 -4.54
C ASP A 8 -46.02 16.93 -5.10
N ARG A 9 -45.76 17.76 -6.12
CA ARG A 9 -44.42 17.88 -6.71
C ARG A 9 -43.41 18.50 -5.75
N VAL A 10 -43.84 19.45 -4.94
CA VAL A 10 -42.99 20.07 -3.91
C VAL A 10 -42.75 19.07 -2.77
N ALA A 11 -43.74 18.26 -2.40
CA ALA A 11 -43.58 17.18 -1.44
C ALA A 11 -42.59 16.12 -1.95
N ASP A 12 -42.73 15.66 -3.20
CA ASP A 12 -41.78 14.72 -3.82
C ASP A 12 -40.35 15.28 -3.82
N VAL A 13 -40.18 16.58 -4.10
CA VAL A 13 -38.88 17.25 -4.07
C VAL A 13 -38.29 17.27 -2.66
N LEU A 14 -39.12 17.50 -1.63
CA LEU A 14 -38.70 17.47 -0.23
C LEU A 14 -38.27 16.08 0.26
N ASP A 15 -38.74 15.01 -0.38
CA ASP A 15 -38.35 13.63 -0.08
C ASP A 15 -37.05 13.20 -0.77
N LEU A 16 -36.53 13.96 -1.75
CA LEU A 16 -35.29 13.57 -2.47
C LEU A 16 -34.06 13.40 -1.56
N PRO A 17 -33.79 14.27 -0.56
CA PRO A 17 -32.65 14.08 0.34
C PRO A 17 -32.78 12.82 1.21
N THR A 18 -33.98 12.48 1.66
CA THR A 18 -34.20 11.29 2.50
C THR A 18 -34.07 10.01 1.67
N LEU A 19 -34.55 10.01 0.43
CA LEU A 19 -34.35 8.91 -0.52
C LEU A 19 -32.87 8.71 -0.83
N LEU A 20 -32.12 9.79 -1.04
CA LEU A 20 -30.68 9.74 -1.30
C LEU A 20 -29.92 9.18 -0.08
N SER A 21 -30.23 9.64 1.13
CA SER A 21 -29.63 9.12 2.37
C SER A 21 -29.94 7.63 2.58
N SER A 22 -31.18 7.20 2.29
CA SER A 22 -31.60 5.80 2.35
C SER A 22 -30.86 4.91 1.33
N ALA A 23 -30.69 5.41 0.09
CA ALA A 23 -29.93 4.71 -0.94
C ALA A 23 -28.46 4.52 -0.53
N ILE A 24 -27.83 5.55 0.06
CA ILE A 24 -26.45 5.48 0.55
C ILE A 24 -26.34 4.49 1.72
N SER A 25 -27.20 4.61 2.73
CA SER A 25 -27.20 3.74 3.91
C SER A 25 -27.45 2.27 3.56
N SER A 26 -28.34 2.01 2.61
CA SER A 26 -28.61 0.65 2.13
C SER A 26 -27.43 0.06 1.36
N SER A 27 -26.62 0.91 0.72
CA SER A 27 -25.43 0.48 -0.02
C SER A 27 -24.30 0.03 0.90
N THR A 28 -24.10 0.71 2.03
CA THR A 28 -23.04 0.40 2.99
C THR A 28 -23.31 -0.87 3.78
N ALA A 29 -24.56 -1.06 4.22
CA ALA A 29 -25.00 -2.28 4.89
C ALA A 29 -24.81 -3.53 4.01
N ALA A 30 -25.14 -3.41 2.71
CA ALA A 30 -24.97 -4.51 1.75
C ALA A 30 -23.49 -4.82 1.44
N ALA A 31 -22.60 -3.82 1.54
CA ALA A 31 -21.16 -4.00 1.31
C ALA A 31 -20.45 -4.79 2.42
N HIS A 32 -20.99 -4.78 3.65
CA HIS A 32 -20.45 -5.52 4.80
C HIS A 32 -20.99 -6.96 4.93
N ALA A 33 -22.05 -7.32 4.19
CA ALA A 33 -22.59 -8.67 4.15
C ALA A 33 -21.86 -9.55 3.11
N ALA A 34 -21.44 -10.75 3.52
CA ALA A 34 -20.57 -11.68 2.79
C ALA A 34 -20.88 -11.84 1.28
N ALA A 35 -19.81 -11.95 0.50
CA ALA A 35 -19.80 -11.89 -0.96
C ALA A 35 -20.54 -13.05 -1.64
N GLY A 36 -21.56 -12.70 -2.43
CA GLY A 36 -22.17 -13.62 -3.40
C GLY A 36 -23.35 -13.01 -4.17
N ALA A 37 -24.28 -12.36 -3.46
CA ALA A 37 -25.51 -11.80 -4.04
C ALA A 37 -25.73 -10.29 -3.78
N SER A 38 -25.05 -9.71 -2.78
CA SER A 38 -25.20 -8.31 -2.32
C SER A 38 -24.52 -7.25 -3.19
N SER A 39 -23.65 -7.66 -4.14
CA SER A 39 -22.88 -6.74 -4.98
C SER A 39 -23.69 -6.05 -6.07
N VAL A 40 -24.77 -6.67 -6.57
CA VAL A 40 -25.62 -6.07 -7.62
C VAL A 40 -26.51 -5.00 -7.00
N THR A 41 -27.11 -5.30 -5.85
CA THR A 41 -27.97 -4.37 -5.11
C THR A 41 -27.23 -3.13 -4.64
N SER A 42 -26.02 -3.28 -4.09
CA SER A 42 -25.18 -2.13 -3.70
C SER A 42 -24.81 -1.24 -4.89
N ASN A 43 -24.50 -1.83 -6.05
CA ASN A 43 -24.23 -1.04 -7.27
C ASN A 43 -25.46 -0.28 -7.78
N ALA A 44 -26.63 -0.91 -7.75
CA ALA A 44 -27.88 -0.26 -8.14
C ALA A 44 -28.22 0.91 -7.21
N ASN A 45 -28.00 0.73 -5.91
CA ASN A 45 -28.24 1.77 -4.91
C ASN A 45 -27.26 2.95 -5.05
N TYR A 46 -25.96 2.69 -5.31
CA TYR A 46 -24.98 3.75 -5.59
C TYR A 46 -25.30 4.51 -6.90
N ALA A 47 -25.75 3.81 -7.95
CA ALA A 47 -26.19 4.45 -9.19
C ALA A 47 -27.40 5.36 -8.93
N SER A 48 -28.42 4.86 -8.21
CA SER A 48 -29.60 5.63 -7.86
C SER A 48 -29.28 6.87 -7.03
N ALA A 49 -28.35 6.78 -6.08
CA ALA A 49 -27.90 7.93 -5.29
C ALA A 49 -27.27 9.02 -6.18
N LEU A 50 -26.44 8.64 -7.16
CA LEU A 50 -25.83 9.58 -8.11
C LEU A 50 -26.88 10.24 -9.03
N ASP A 51 -27.86 9.48 -9.50
CA ASP A 51 -28.94 10.01 -10.34
C ASP A 51 -29.81 11.01 -9.55
N LEU A 52 -30.14 10.70 -8.29
CA LEU A 52 -30.84 11.61 -7.39
C LEU A 52 -30.04 12.90 -7.15
N HIS A 53 -28.74 12.78 -6.88
CA HIS A 53 -27.86 13.95 -6.69
C HIS A 53 -27.77 14.82 -7.96
N ALA A 54 -27.64 14.19 -9.13
CA ALA A 54 -27.64 14.90 -10.42
C ALA A 54 -28.96 15.63 -10.67
N HIS A 55 -30.09 15.01 -10.30
CA HIS A 55 -31.40 15.64 -10.39
C HIS A 55 -31.53 16.86 -9.48
N ILE A 56 -31.10 16.76 -8.21
CA ILE A 56 -31.11 17.88 -7.25
C ILE A 56 -30.20 19.03 -7.73
N ARG A 57 -29.01 18.73 -8.25
CA ARG A 57 -28.12 19.76 -8.84
C ARG A 57 -28.76 20.45 -10.04
N ARG A 58 -29.41 19.69 -10.93
CA ARG A 58 -30.14 20.28 -12.06
C ARG A 58 -31.32 21.14 -11.61
N LEU A 59 -32.00 20.76 -10.53
CA LEU A 59 -33.07 21.58 -9.95
C LEU A 59 -32.50 22.91 -9.42
N HIS A 60 -31.33 22.87 -8.78
CA HIS A 60 -30.65 24.07 -8.30
C HIS A 60 -30.19 25.00 -9.43
N THR A 61 -29.72 24.47 -10.56
CA THR A 61 -29.37 25.31 -11.71
C THR A 61 -30.59 25.94 -12.38
N LEU A 62 -31.74 25.27 -12.35
CA LEU A 62 -33.00 25.79 -12.92
C LEU A 62 -33.67 26.82 -12.00
N TYR A 63 -33.50 26.72 -10.68
CA TYR A 63 -34.15 27.58 -9.69
C TYR A 63 -33.15 28.12 -8.64
N PRO A 64 -32.18 28.95 -9.04
CA PRO A 64 -31.11 29.44 -8.15
C PRO A 64 -31.62 30.34 -7.02
N ASP A 65 -32.69 31.11 -7.27
CA ASP A 65 -33.25 32.06 -6.29
C ASP A 65 -34.07 31.40 -5.17
N SER A 66 -34.33 30.09 -5.28
CA SER A 66 -35.12 29.35 -4.30
C SER A 66 -34.27 28.90 -3.12
N GLN A 67 -34.50 29.46 -1.94
CA GLN A 67 -33.83 29.06 -0.70
C GLN A 67 -34.05 27.58 -0.36
N LEU A 68 -35.23 27.04 -0.67
CA LEU A 68 -35.55 25.63 -0.44
C LEU A 68 -34.66 24.73 -1.31
N VAL A 69 -34.56 25.02 -2.60
CA VAL A 69 -33.73 24.22 -3.53
C VAL A 69 -32.24 24.35 -3.18
N SER A 70 -31.79 25.52 -2.74
CA SER A 70 -30.43 25.71 -2.22
C SER A 70 -30.16 24.87 -0.97
N SER A 71 -31.10 24.83 -0.02
CA SER A 71 -31.01 23.95 1.17
C SER A 71 -30.96 22.48 0.79
N LEU A 72 -31.78 22.04 -0.17
CA LEU A 72 -31.79 20.65 -0.65
C LEU A 72 -30.47 20.28 -1.33
N ALA A 73 -29.91 21.18 -2.15
CA ALA A 73 -28.62 20.97 -2.78
C ALA A 73 -27.50 20.82 -1.73
N GLY A 74 -27.50 21.66 -0.69
CA GLY A 74 -26.56 21.55 0.43
C GLY A 74 -26.69 20.25 1.21
N GLN A 75 -27.92 19.80 1.49
CA GLN A 75 -28.16 18.50 2.12
C GLN A 75 -27.66 17.34 1.25
N ALA A 76 -27.98 17.37 -0.06
CA ALA A 76 -27.52 16.34 -0.99
C ALA A 76 -26.00 16.29 -1.09
N GLU A 77 -25.30 17.43 -1.06
CA GLU A 77 -23.83 17.48 -1.04
C GLU A 77 -23.26 16.84 0.24
N GLN A 78 -23.88 17.10 1.39
CA GLN A 78 -23.47 16.50 2.67
C GLN A 78 -23.64 14.97 2.68
N GLU A 79 -24.74 14.47 2.12
CA GLU A 79 -24.96 13.04 1.97
C GLU A 79 -23.96 12.42 0.97
N MET A 80 -23.63 13.11 -0.13
CA MET A 80 -22.58 12.64 -1.05
C MET A 80 -21.20 12.59 -0.38
N LYS A 81 -20.86 13.54 0.50
CA LYS A 81 -19.64 13.47 1.33
C LYS A 81 -19.65 12.23 2.23
N THR A 82 -20.80 11.93 2.83
CA THR A 82 -20.99 10.71 3.65
C THR A 82 -20.78 9.45 2.81
N MET A 83 -21.30 9.40 1.57
CA MET A 83 -21.04 8.31 0.63
C MET A 83 -19.55 8.17 0.32
N THR A 84 -18.83 9.26 0.08
CA THR A 84 -17.36 9.24 -0.12
C THR A 84 -16.65 8.65 1.10
N THR A 85 -16.98 9.11 2.32
CA THR A 85 -16.39 8.58 3.56
C THR A 85 -16.63 7.09 3.70
N ASN A 86 -17.84 6.61 3.40
CA ASN A 86 -18.17 5.19 3.45
C ASN A 86 -17.41 4.36 2.41
N LEU A 87 -17.21 4.89 1.20
CA LEU A 87 -16.40 4.23 0.18
C LEU A 87 -14.92 4.16 0.60
N ILE A 88 -14.36 5.22 1.18
CA ILE A 88 -12.99 5.23 1.74
C ILE A 88 -12.86 4.20 2.87
N ALA A 89 -13.81 4.17 3.80
CA ALA A 89 -13.85 3.18 4.87
C ALA A 89 -13.88 1.73 4.33
N SER A 90 -14.59 1.49 3.23
CA SER A 90 -14.61 0.17 2.58
C SER A 90 -13.26 -0.25 1.97
N LEU A 91 -12.38 0.70 1.60
CA LEU A 91 -11.01 0.39 1.15
C LEU A 91 -10.10 -0.04 2.30
N HIS A 92 -10.38 0.43 3.51
CA HIS A 92 -9.68 0.06 4.74
C HIS A 92 -10.07 -1.34 5.25
N ALA A 93 -11.18 -1.90 4.77
CA ALA A 93 -11.67 -3.21 5.18
C ALA A 93 -10.64 -4.34 4.90
N GLN A 94 -10.48 -5.22 5.90
CA GLN A 94 -9.66 -6.42 5.79
C GLN A 94 -10.29 -7.40 4.79
N GLY A 95 -9.50 -7.95 3.87
CA GLY A 95 -9.96 -8.95 2.90
C GLY A 95 -10.68 -8.41 1.65
N ILE A 96 -10.56 -7.12 1.34
CA ILE A 96 -11.06 -6.60 0.06
C ILE A 96 -10.39 -7.32 -1.13
N LYS A 97 -11.22 -7.88 -2.02
CA LYS A 97 -10.74 -8.52 -3.26
C LYS A 97 -10.55 -7.47 -4.35
N LEU A 98 -9.68 -7.74 -5.32
CA LEU A 98 -9.39 -6.84 -6.46
C LEU A 98 -10.67 -6.29 -7.13
N ALA A 99 -11.64 -7.15 -7.45
CA ALA A 99 -12.90 -6.74 -8.08
C ALA A 99 -13.73 -5.78 -7.19
N GLY A 100 -13.67 -5.96 -5.86
CA GLY A 100 -14.29 -5.03 -4.91
C GLY A 100 -13.58 -3.69 -4.88
N ALA A 101 -12.25 -3.71 -4.77
CA ALA A 101 -11.42 -2.50 -4.78
C ALA A 101 -11.57 -1.68 -6.07
N MET A 102 -11.53 -2.33 -7.25
CA MET A 102 -11.74 -1.67 -8.54
C MET A 102 -13.10 -0.97 -8.61
N ARG A 103 -14.15 -1.61 -8.08
CA ARG A 103 -15.50 -1.06 -8.06
C ARG A 103 -15.61 0.14 -7.12
N THR A 104 -15.06 0.04 -5.91
CA THR A 104 -15.04 1.15 -4.94
C THR A 104 -14.30 2.36 -5.51
N ILE A 105 -13.13 2.16 -6.12
CA ILE A 105 -12.39 3.23 -6.80
C ILE A 105 -13.19 3.80 -7.98
N GLY A 106 -13.87 2.95 -8.75
CA GLY A 106 -14.76 3.37 -9.83
C GLY A 106 -15.92 4.27 -9.36
N TRP A 107 -16.50 3.99 -8.19
CA TRP A 107 -17.51 4.86 -7.58
C TRP A 107 -16.90 6.14 -7.02
N LEU A 108 -15.73 6.08 -6.37
CA LEU A 108 -15.02 7.27 -5.89
C LEU A 108 -14.73 8.26 -7.03
N ARG A 109 -14.30 7.78 -8.21
CA ARG A 109 -14.11 8.64 -9.40
C ARG A 109 -15.38 9.39 -9.84
N ARG A 110 -16.57 8.84 -9.57
CA ARG A 110 -17.85 9.44 -9.97
C ARG A 110 -18.41 10.38 -8.91
N VAL A 111 -18.23 10.03 -7.63
CA VAL A 111 -18.74 10.78 -6.49
C VAL A 111 -17.85 11.98 -6.17
N ALA A 112 -16.55 11.80 -6.29
CA ALA A 112 -15.53 12.76 -5.91
C ALA A 112 -14.48 12.89 -7.04
N PRO A 113 -14.88 13.37 -8.23
CA PRO A 113 -13.96 13.56 -9.37
C PRO A 113 -12.80 14.51 -9.03
N GLU A 114 -13.00 15.43 -8.09
CA GLU A 114 -11.95 16.32 -7.58
C GLU A 114 -10.78 15.55 -6.96
N LEU A 115 -10.98 14.34 -6.43
CA LEU A 115 -9.88 13.50 -5.94
C LEU A 115 -9.06 12.91 -7.08
N ASP A 116 -9.62 12.77 -8.27
CA ASP A 116 -8.83 12.37 -9.45
C ASP A 116 -8.05 13.57 -10.00
N GLU A 117 -8.66 14.76 -9.98
CA GLU A 117 -8.13 15.99 -10.58
C GLU A 117 -7.21 16.83 -9.65
N ALA A 118 -7.30 16.69 -8.32
CA ALA A 118 -6.66 17.57 -7.33
C ALA A 118 -5.12 17.64 -7.42
N TRP A 119 -4.48 16.75 -8.18
CA TRP A 119 -3.05 16.84 -8.49
C TRP A 119 -2.71 17.10 -9.96
N SER A 120 -3.71 17.04 -10.85
CA SER A 120 -3.55 17.29 -12.29
C SER A 120 -3.49 18.79 -12.63
N ILE A 121 -4.17 19.65 -11.85
CA ILE A 121 -4.38 21.07 -12.20
C ILE A 121 -3.11 21.95 -12.11
N LYS A 122 -1.95 21.44 -11.65
CA LYS A 122 -0.70 22.23 -11.60
C LYS A 122 0.52 21.63 -12.33
N GLN A 123 0.39 20.50 -13.03
CA GLN A 123 1.50 19.96 -13.83
C GLN A 123 1.04 19.57 -15.23
N THR A 124 1.10 20.52 -16.16
CA THR A 124 1.13 20.24 -17.62
C THR A 124 2.48 19.66 -18.07
N GLY A 125 3.16 18.90 -17.21
CA GLY A 125 4.48 18.35 -17.47
C GLY A 125 4.65 17.02 -16.74
N ILE A 126 4.54 15.92 -17.50
CA ILE A 126 5.10 14.58 -17.24
C ILE A 126 5.14 14.22 -15.74
N GLY A 127 4.00 14.33 -15.06
CA GLY A 127 3.77 13.85 -13.70
C GLY A 127 2.89 12.62 -13.78
N SER A 128 3.27 11.55 -13.08
CA SER A 128 2.60 10.24 -13.04
C SER A 128 1.07 10.40 -13.07
N GLY A 129 0.39 9.76 -14.02
CA GLY A 129 -1.07 9.79 -14.21
C GLY A 129 -1.86 9.07 -13.11
N GLU A 130 -1.43 9.24 -11.87
CA GLU A 130 -1.77 8.45 -10.69
C GLU A 130 -2.90 9.08 -9.85
N GLY A 131 -3.19 10.37 -10.06
CA GLY A 131 -4.24 11.11 -9.35
C GLY A 131 -4.03 11.11 -7.81
N SER A 132 -4.90 11.77 -7.04
CA SER A 132 -4.86 11.63 -5.57
C SER A 132 -5.51 10.31 -5.10
N LEU A 133 -6.32 9.67 -5.96
CA LEU A 133 -6.96 8.38 -5.70
C LEU A 133 -5.94 7.24 -5.53
N GLY A 134 -4.83 7.26 -6.27
CA GLY A 134 -3.77 6.28 -6.13
C GLY A 134 -3.13 6.35 -4.73
N ALA A 135 -2.70 7.54 -4.34
CA ALA A 135 -2.17 7.79 -3.00
C ALA A 135 -3.19 7.45 -1.89
N LEU A 136 -4.45 7.84 -2.06
CA LEU A 136 -5.53 7.51 -1.13
C LEU A 136 -5.70 6.00 -0.94
N PHE A 137 -5.66 5.24 -2.04
CA PHE A 137 -5.72 3.78 -1.97
C PHE A 137 -4.55 3.24 -1.15
N LEU A 138 -3.31 3.67 -1.44
CA LEU A 138 -2.12 3.19 -0.73
C LEU A 138 -2.19 3.52 0.77
N VAL A 139 -2.62 4.73 1.14
CA VAL A 139 -2.79 5.13 2.56
C VAL A 139 -3.86 4.29 3.25
N CYS A 140 -5.03 4.08 2.60
CA CYS A 140 -6.08 3.23 3.18
C CYS A 140 -5.60 1.79 3.39
N ARG A 141 -4.83 1.26 2.42
CA ARG A 141 -4.27 -0.08 2.51
C ARG A 141 -3.13 -0.19 3.53
N LEU A 142 -2.34 0.87 3.70
CA LEU A 142 -1.33 0.96 4.75
C LEU A 142 -1.98 0.92 6.14
N GLY A 143 -3.01 1.74 6.38
CA GLY A 143 -3.73 1.70 7.64
C GLY A 143 -4.38 0.35 7.93
N CYS A 144 -4.81 -0.39 6.89
CA CYS A 144 -5.28 -1.76 7.05
C CYS A 144 -4.15 -2.70 7.46
N LEU A 145 -2.96 -2.57 6.85
CA LEU A 145 -1.76 -3.31 7.23
C LEU A 145 -1.38 -3.05 8.70
N GLU A 146 -1.28 -1.79 9.10
CA GLU A 146 -0.98 -1.40 10.48
C GLU A 146 -1.99 -1.98 11.47
N SER A 147 -3.28 -1.96 11.14
CA SER A 147 -4.31 -2.60 11.98
C SER A 147 -4.12 -4.12 12.10
N MET A 148 -3.70 -4.80 11.03
CA MET A 148 -3.40 -6.25 11.08
C MET A 148 -2.11 -6.54 11.85
N LEU A 149 -1.11 -5.67 11.76
CA LEU A 149 0.12 -5.78 12.55
C LEU A 149 -0.13 -5.48 14.03
N GLY A 150 -1.01 -4.53 14.35
CA GLY A 150 -1.45 -4.24 15.72
C GLY A 150 -2.23 -5.40 16.36
N ALA A 151 -2.85 -6.29 15.57
CA ALA A 151 -3.41 -7.53 16.12
C ALA A 151 -2.33 -8.48 16.70
N LEU A 152 -1.05 -8.24 16.39
CA LEU A 152 0.10 -8.94 16.95
C LEU A 152 0.61 -8.29 18.25
N ASP A 153 -0.01 -7.23 18.75
CA ASP A 153 0.39 -6.53 19.98
C ASP A 153 0.61 -7.48 21.17
N PRO A 154 -0.22 -8.52 21.43
CA PRO A 154 0.06 -9.45 22.52
C PRO A 154 1.37 -10.24 22.36
N LEU A 155 1.79 -10.53 21.13
CA LEU A 155 3.08 -11.15 20.85
C LEU A 155 4.22 -10.12 20.91
N ARG A 156 3.94 -8.88 20.49
CA ARG A 156 4.86 -7.75 20.56
C ARG A 156 5.25 -7.44 22.00
N GLU A 157 4.27 -7.35 22.91
CA GLU A 157 4.51 -7.10 24.34
C GLU A 157 5.43 -8.16 24.97
N LEU A 158 5.32 -9.42 24.55
CA LEU A 158 6.22 -10.48 25.01
C LEU A 158 7.64 -10.32 24.46
N ALA A 159 7.77 -9.84 23.22
CA ALA A 159 9.07 -9.51 22.63
C ALA A 159 9.68 -8.27 23.30
N ASP A 160 8.88 -7.26 23.63
CA ASP A 160 9.30 -6.06 24.36
C ASP A 160 9.89 -6.40 25.72
N GLN A 161 9.25 -7.31 26.47
CA GLN A 161 9.77 -7.82 27.74
C GLN A 161 11.13 -8.53 27.58
N GLU A 162 11.36 -9.22 26.45
CA GLU A 162 12.67 -9.81 26.13
C GLU A 162 13.71 -8.73 25.77
N THR A 163 13.31 -7.68 25.02
CA THR A 163 14.16 -6.52 24.69
C THR A 163 14.58 -5.76 25.95
N GLU A 164 13.64 -5.44 26.84
CA GLU A 164 13.89 -4.74 28.10
C GLU A 164 14.83 -5.54 29.00
N ARG A 165 14.67 -6.86 29.06
CA ARG A 165 15.55 -7.74 29.82
C ARG A 165 16.97 -7.77 29.25
N ARG A 166 17.11 -7.78 27.91
CA ARG A 166 18.41 -7.70 27.22
C ARG A 166 19.12 -6.39 27.57
N LEU A 167 18.40 -5.26 27.52
CA LEU A 167 18.94 -3.92 27.82
C LEU A 167 19.22 -3.69 29.31
N GLY A 168 18.39 -4.25 30.20
CA GLY A 168 18.45 -4.07 31.65
C GLY A 168 19.55 -4.85 32.36
N ASN A 169 20.29 -5.71 31.65
CA ASN A 169 21.40 -6.52 32.18
C ASN A 169 21.05 -7.34 33.45
N THR A 170 19.76 -7.66 33.64
CA THR A 170 19.28 -8.49 34.75
C THR A 170 19.60 -9.95 34.46
N LYS A 171 20.63 -10.48 35.12
CA LYS A 171 20.99 -11.90 35.07
C LYS A 171 19.77 -12.75 35.47
N THR A 172 19.21 -13.49 34.53
CA THR A 172 18.20 -14.51 34.84
C THR A 172 18.89 -15.81 35.22
N ASP A 173 18.62 -16.24 36.45
CA ASP A 173 18.87 -17.59 36.94
C ASP A 173 17.83 -18.52 36.28
N GLY A 174 18.28 -19.49 35.47
CA GLY A 174 17.51 -20.67 35.07
C GLY A 174 16.42 -20.54 33.98
N GLY A 175 16.66 -21.20 32.85
CA GLY A 175 15.63 -21.96 32.13
C GLY A 175 14.63 -21.25 31.22
N TRP A 176 14.60 -19.91 31.15
CA TRP A 176 13.75 -19.23 30.15
C TRP A 176 14.46 -19.25 28.79
N SER A 177 13.82 -19.80 27.76
CA SER A 177 14.35 -19.83 26.40
C SER A 177 14.40 -18.42 25.82
N ALA A 178 15.51 -17.72 26.03
CA ALA A 178 15.71 -16.35 25.59
C ALA A 178 15.46 -16.24 24.07
N GLY A 179 14.65 -15.25 23.66
CA GLY A 179 14.40 -14.93 22.26
C GLY A 179 13.32 -15.77 21.56
N GLN A 180 12.72 -16.77 22.21
CA GLN A 180 11.68 -17.60 21.57
C GLN A 180 10.38 -16.83 21.34
N GLN A 181 10.00 -15.89 22.23
CA GLN A 181 8.80 -15.10 22.00
C GLN A 181 9.02 -14.07 20.91
N THR A 182 10.19 -13.43 20.91
CA THR A 182 10.61 -12.54 19.83
C THR A 182 10.63 -13.25 18.48
N GLU A 183 11.13 -14.49 18.42
CA GLU A 183 11.10 -15.30 17.20
C GLU A 183 9.68 -15.55 16.68
N LYS A 184 8.74 -15.92 17.57
CA LYS A 184 7.34 -16.14 17.20
C LYS A 184 6.67 -14.87 16.69
N TYR A 185 6.92 -13.75 17.37
CA TYR A 185 6.44 -12.44 16.95
C TYR A 185 6.96 -12.10 15.55
N LEU A 186 8.29 -12.14 15.34
CA LEU A 186 8.91 -11.82 14.05
C LEU A 186 8.44 -12.74 12.92
N LYS A 187 8.28 -14.05 13.17
CA LYS A 187 7.72 -14.98 12.17
C LYS A 187 6.31 -14.57 11.74
N LYS A 188 5.44 -14.24 12.69
CA LYS A 188 4.05 -13.85 12.38
C LYS A 188 4.00 -12.46 11.74
N TYR A 189 4.83 -11.54 12.19
CA TYR A 189 5.01 -10.22 11.59
C TYR A 189 5.41 -10.33 10.12
N LEU A 190 6.47 -11.10 9.82
CA LEU A 190 6.97 -11.30 8.45
C LEU A 190 5.94 -11.96 7.54
N GLU A 191 5.19 -12.94 8.04
CA GLU A 191 4.11 -13.59 7.30
C GLU A 191 3.03 -12.59 6.88
N VAL A 192 2.48 -11.83 7.84
CA VAL A 192 1.43 -10.84 7.60
C VAL A 192 1.96 -9.71 6.72
N PHE A 193 3.12 -9.14 7.07
CA PHE A 193 3.74 -8.04 6.35
C PHE A 193 3.97 -8.40 4.88
N ARG A 194 4.55 -9.57 4.60
CA ARG A 194 4.85 -10.01 3.22
C ARG A 194 3.60 -10.21 2.40
N GLU A 195 2.61 -10.92 2.94
CA GLU A 195 1.37 -11.21 2.23
C GLU A 195 0.63 -9.92 1.88
N GLN A 196 0.52 -9.02 2.85
CA GLN A 196 -0.23 -7.79 2.69
C GLN A 196 0.51 -6.76 1.82
N SER A 197 1.81 -6.59 1.98
CA SER A 197 2.60 -5.67 1.14
C SER A 197 2.52 -6.08 -0.35
N PHE A 198 2.67 -7.38 -0.65
CA PHE A 198 2.52 -7.89 -2.01
C PHE A 198 1.10 -7.71 -2.55
N ALA A 199 0.07 -8.02 -1.75
CA ALA A 199 -1.32 -7.87 -2.16
C ALA A 199 -1.67 -6.41 -2.48
N VAL A 200 -1.23 -5.46 -1.66
CA VAL A 200 -1.48 -4.02 -1.84
C VAL A 200 -0.87 -3.52 -3.13
N ILE A 201 0.42 -3.78 -3.37
CA ILE A 201 1.10 -3.31 -4.57
C ILE A 201 0.54 -4.00 -5.83
N SER A 202 0.22 -5.30 -5.76
CA SER A 202 -0.36 -6.04 -6.89
C SER A 202 -1.75 -5.51 -7.26
N MET A 203 -2.61 -5.25 -6.26
CA MET A 203 -3.91 -4.63 -6.48
C MET A 203 -3.75 -3.23 -7.06
N TYR A 204 -2.81 -2.45 -6.53
CA TYR A 204 -2.52 -1.10 -7.01
C TYR A 204 -2.23 -1.07 -8.51
N LYS A 205 -1.25 -1.87 -8.95
CA LYS A 205 -0.85 -1.96 -10.36
C LYS A 205 -2.01 -2.40 -11.27
N SER A 206 -2.91 -3.23 -10.75
CA SER A 206 -4.08 -3.70 -11.49
C SER A 206 -5.18 -2.64 -11.60
N ILE A 207 -5.34 -1.78 -10.59
CA ILE A 207 -6.37 -0.73 -10.55
C ILE A 207 -5.90 0.54 -11.31
N PHE A 208 -4.59 0.83 -11.26
CA PHE A 208 -3.97 2.04 -11.80
C PHE A 208 -2.85 1.70 -12.81
N PRO A 209 -3.14 1.04 -13.94
CA PRO A 209 -2.13 0.66 -14.93
C PRO A 209 -1.43 1.88 -15.56
N SER A 210 -2.11 3.02 -15.67
CA SER A 210 -1.58 4.27 -16.21
C SER A 210 -0.60 5.00 -15.28
N ALA A 211 -0.49 4.58 -14.02
CA ALA A 211 0.48 5.09 -13.05
C ALA A 211 1.85 4.40 -13.17
N LEU A 212 1.98 3.41 -14.06
CA LEU A 212 3.24 2.74 -14.33
C LEU A 212 3.92 3.38 -15.56
N PRO A 213 5.25 3.52 -15.55
CA PRO A 213 6.01 3.83 -16.76
C PRO A 213 5.61 2.82 -17.85
N ALA A 214 5.23 3.31 -19.04
CA ALA A 214 4.77 2.44 -20.12
C ALA A 214 5.87 1.42 -20.47
N PRO A 215 5.58 0.10 -20.47
CA PRO A 215 6.56 -0.90 -20.85
C PRO A 215 6.80 -0.79 -22.36
N GLY A 216 7.97 -0.27 -22.76
CA GLY A 216 8.41 -0.23 -24.16
C GLY A 216 8.88 1.13 -24.71
N GLN A 217 9.12 2.14 -23.88
CA GLN A 217 9.75 3.40 -24.36
C GLN A 217 11.29 3.44 -24.24
N ASP A 218 11.93 2.33 -23.87
CA ASP A 218 13.39 2.27 -23.71
C ASP A 218 14.17 2.08 -25.03
N ASP A 219 13.51 1.90 -26.18
CA ASP A 219 14.20 1.68 -27.48
C ASP A 219 14.11 2.85 -28.49
N ALA A 220 13.51 3.98 -28.12
CA ALA A 220 13.59 5.19 -28.93
C ALA A 220 14.28 6.29 -28.13
N ALA A 221 15.54 6.59 -28.50
CA ALA A 221 16.23 7.79 -28.06
C ALA A 221 15.26 8.98 -28.09
N PRO A 222 15.12 9.75 -26.99
CA PRO A 222 14.15 10.83 -26.97
C PRO A 222 14.55 11.82 -28.06
N ALA A 223 13.64 12.04 -29.02
CA ALA A 223 13.75 13.18 -29.91
C ALA A 223 13.83 14.42 -29.02
N VAL A 224 15.01 15.06 -29.04
CA VAL A 224 15.34 16.24 -28.26
C VAL A 224 14.33 17.34 -28.59
N LYS A 225 13.25 17.43 -27.81
CA LYS A 225 12.46 18.65 -27.71
C LYS A 225 13.25 19.62 -26.84
N PRO A 226 13.35 20.89 -27.24
CA PRO A 226 14.19 21.86 -26.54
C PRO A 226 13.70 21.97 -25.10
N VAL A 227 14.68 21.91 -24.18
CA VAL A 227 14.51 22.09 -22.74
C VAL A 227 13.84 23.44 -22.51
N ALA A 228 12.55 23.42 -22.21
CA ALA A 228 11.89 24.58 -21.62
C ALA A 228 12.35 24.66 -20.17
N GLU A 229 13.14 25.68 -19.88
CA GLU A 229 13.56 26.08 -18.53
C GLU A 229 12.32 26.29 -17.64
N SER A 230 11.94 25.30 -16.81
CA SER A 230 11.04 25.52 -15.66
C SER A 230 10.98 24.32 -14.72
N ASN A 231 11.78 24.40 -13.64
CA ASN A 231 11.56 23.96 -12.26
C ASN A 231 12.81 23.31 -11.65
N SER A 232 13.53 24.11 -10.87
CA SER A 232 14.72 23.74 -10.08
C SER A 232 14.41 22.86 -8.86
N LEU A 233 13.21 22.30 -8.78
CA LEU A 233 12.80 21.29 -7.81
C LEU A 233 12.25 20.12 -8.62
N GLN A 234 12.91 18.98 -8.51
CA GLN A 234 12.47 17.76 -9.17
C GLN A 234 10.98 17.49 -8.82
N PRO A 235 10.18 16.98 -9.77
CA PRO A 235 8.80 16.61 -9.47
C PRO A 235 8.78 15.61 -8.30
N ILE A 236 7.83 15.80 -7.38
CA ILE A 236 7.67 14.93 -6.20
C ILE A 236 7.53 13.48 -6.70
N PRO A 237 8.27 12.51 -6.13
CA PRO A 237 8.16 11.11 -6.53
C PRO A 237 6.72 10.63 -6.41
N SER A 238 6.30 9.74 -7.30
CA SER A 238 4.95 9.21 -7.25
C SER A 238 4.70 8.40 -5.97
N ALA A 239 3.45 8.34 -5.52
CA ALA A 239 3.10 7.63 -4.28
C ALA A 239 3.56 6.16 -4.36
N LEU A 240 3.36 5.51 -5.51
CA LEU A 240 3.87 4.16 -5.76
C LEU A 240 5.39 4.05 -5.69
N ALA A 241 6.17 5.06 -6.08
CA ALA A 241 7.63 5.02 -6.00
C ALA A 241 8.13 5.06 -4.54
N THR A 242 7.42 5.79 -3.67
CA THR A 242 7.78 5.93 -2.25
C THR A 242 7.24 4.80 -1.37
N PHE A 243 6.12 4.19 -1.76
CA PHE A 243 5.42 3.22 -0.91
C PHE A 243 6.23 1.95 -0.60
N PRO A 244 6.86 1.26 -1.57
CA PRO A 244 7.75 0.12 -1.28
C PRO A 244 8.92 0.51 -0.38
N LEU A 245 9.48 1.72 -0.52
CA LEU A 245 10.58 2.18 0.32
C LEU A 245 10.12 2.36 1.77
N HIS A 246 8.96 2.97 1.99
CA HIS A 246 8.37 3.11 3.32
C HIS A 246 8.08 1.74 3.97
N LEU A 247 7.59 0.77 3.19
CA LEU A 247 7.38 -0.60 3.68
C LEU A 247 8.71 -1.25 4.10
N VAL A 248 9.76 -1.08 3.29
CA VAL A 248 11.09 -1.59 3.62
C VAL A 248 11.60 -0.96 4.92
N GLU A 249 11.51 0.35 5.06
CA GLU A 249 11.90 1.07 6.28
C GLU A 249 11.18 0.51 7.52
N MET A 250 9.85 0.41 7.47
CA MET A 250 9.02 -0.18 8.55
C MET A 250 9.47 -1.59 8.94
N LEU A 251 9.77 -2.44 7.95
CA LEU A 251 10.26 -3.80 8.20
C LEU A 251 11.62 -3.79 8.89
N PHE A 252 12.56 -2.99 8.41
CA PHE A 252 13.92 -2.97 8.95
C PHE A 252 13.98 -2.32 10.33
N ASP A 253 13.14 -1.34 10.64
CA ASP A 253 13.04 -0.79 12.00
C ASP A 253 12.56 -1.85 12.99
N THR A 254 11.55 -2.65 12.60
CA THR A 254 11.10 -3.79 13.40
C THR A 254 12.21 -4.83 13.58
N LEU A 255 12.98 -5.13 12.52
CA LEU A 255 14.10 -6.07 12.61
C LEU A 255 15.24 -5.52 13.50
N ARG A 256 15.59 -4.23 13.40
CA ARG A 256 16.60 -3.61 14.27
C ARG A 256 16.25 -3.74 15.74
N GLU A 257 14.99 -3.50 16.08
CA GLU A 257 14.51 -3.54 17.46
C GLU A 257 14.54 -4.96 18.05
N TYR A 258 14.04 -5.95 17.30
CA TYR A 258 13.73 -7.27 17.86
C TYR A 258 14.69 -8.39 17.46
N LEU A 259 15.30 -8.33 16.27
CA LEU A 259 16.21 -9.38 15.81
C LEU A 259 17.39 -9.66 16.78
N PRO A 260 17.98 -8.65 17.46
CA PRO A 260 19.03 -8.90 18.44
C PRO A 260 18.64 -9.84 19.60
N ASN A 261 17.36 -9.94 19.95
CA ASN A 261 16.89 -10.78 21.07
C ASN A 261 16.94 -12.28 20.73
N VAL A 262 16.85 -12.62 19.44
CA VAL A 262 16.87 -14.01 19.00
C VAL A 262 18.28 -14.52 19.15
N SER A 263 18.55 -15.51 19.99
CA SER A 263 19.90 -16.07 20.22
C SER A 263 20.21 -17.30 19.35
N ASP A 264 19.18 -18.07 18.97
CA ASP A 264 19.37 -19.31 18.21
C ASP A 264 19.75 -19.05 16.74
N ARG A 265 20.86 -19.67 16.30
CA ARG A 265 21.37 -19.58 14.92
C ARG A 265 20.36 -20.08 13.89
N SER A 266 19.65 -21.17 14.18
CA SER A 266 18.71 -21.75 13.23
C SER A 266 17.48 -20.86 13.03
N ALA A 267 16.96 -20.28 14.13
CA ALA A 267 15.90 -19.29 14.11
C ALA A 267 16.31 -18.02 13.32
N ARG A 268 17.52 -17.50 13.54
CA ARG A 268 18.06 -16.33 12.83
C ARG A 268 18.15 -16.55 11.31
N ASP A 269 18.74 -17.66 10.87
CA ASP A 269 18.83 -17.98 9.43
C ASP A 269 17.44 -18.20 8.81
N SER A 270 16.50 -18.79 9.57
CA SER A 270 15.11 -18.94 9.14
C SER A 270 14.41 -17.59 8.95
N LEU A 271 14.53 -16.66 9.91
CA LEU A 271 13.96 -15.31 9.83
C LEU A 271 14.56 -14.51 8.67
N LEU A 272 15.88 -14.52 8.50
CA LEU A 272 16.53 -13.82 7.40
C LEU A 272 16.17 -14.42 6.04
N THR A 273 15.98 -15.74 5.96
CA THR A 273 15.43 -16.37 4.75
C THR A 273 14.02 -15.87 4.45
N GLN A 274 13.17 -15.68 5.47
CA GLN A 274 11.84 -15.06 5.31
C GLN A 274 11.95 -13.60 4.83
N VAL A 275 12.90 -12.82 5.34
CA VAL A 275 13.19 -11.47 4.84
C VAL A 275 13.61 -11.50 3.37
N LEU A 276 14.44 -12.46 2.94
CA LEU A 276 14.78 -12.61 1.53
C LEU A 276 13.58 -12.99 0.66
N TYR A 277 12.64 -13.79 1.17
CA TYR A 277 11.39 -14.05 0.44
C TYR A 277 10.51 -12.79 0.32
N CYS A 278 10.56 -11.88 1.31
CA CYS A 278 9.95 -10.55 1.20
C CYS A 278 10.66 -9.71 0.15
N ALA A 279 12.00 -9.67 0.20
CA ALA A 279 12.85 -8.95 -0.74
C ALA A 279 12.63 -9.41 -2.18
N GLY A 280 12.48 -10.72 -2.43
CA GLY A 280 12.17 -11.23 -3.76
C GLY A 280 10.80 -10.78 -4.29
N SER A 281 9.80 -10.59 -3.41
CA SER A 281 8.47 -10.12 -3.78
C SER A 281 8.39 -8.60 -3.98
N LEU A 282 9.05 -7.80 -3.12
CA LEU A 282 9.06 -6.33 -3.21
C LEU A 282 10.16 -5.78 -4.12
N GLY A 283 11.26 -6.50 -4.33
CA GLY A 283 12.40 -6.05 -5.13
C GLY A 283 12.05 -5.84 -6.60
N ARG A 284 11.15 -6.66 -7.15
CA ARG A 284 10.58 -6.44 -8.51
C ARG A 284 9.73 -5.17 -8.61
N LEU A 285 9.45 -4.55 -7.47
CA LEU A 285 8.55 -3.41 -7.32
C LEU A 285 9.31 -2.15 -6.87
N GLY A 286 10.65 -2.20 -6.86
CA GLY A 286 11.52 -1.06 -6.51
C GLY A 286 11.95 -1.00 -5.05
N GLY A 287 11.69 -2.05 -4.24
CA GLY A 287 12.24 -2.13 -2.89
C GLY A 287 13.70 -2.59 -2.88
N ASP A 288 14.61 -1.77 -2.38
CA ASP A 288 16.02 -2.14 -2.18
C ASP A 288 16.21 -2.67 -0.75
N PHE A 289 16.46 -3.99 -0.65
CA PHE A 289 16.74 -4.67 0.61
C PHE A 289 18.25 -4.87 0.82
N SER A 290 19.06 -4.76 -0.24
CA SER A 290 20.50 -5.03 -0.18
C SER A 290 21.21 -4.02 0.71
N MET A 291 20.95 -2.73 0.47
CA MET A 291 21.48 -1.64 1.28
C MET A 291 20.97 -1.73 2.73
N MET A 292 19.69 -2.02 2.92
CA MET A 292 19.09 -2.08 4.25
C MET A 292 19.59 -3.25 5.09
N ILE A 293 19.87 -4.41 4.48
CA ILE A 293 20.54 -5.53 5.17
C ILE A 293 21.97 -5.16 5.57
N ALA A 294 22.69 -4.40 4.73
CA ALA A 294 24.04 -3.94 5.07
C ALA A 294 24.03 -2.98 6.26
N LEU A 295 23.10 -2.02 6.29
CA LEU A 295 22.93 -1.12 7.44
C LEU A 295 22.53 -1.88 8.69
N LEU A 296 21.60 -2.84 8.57
CA LEU A 296 21.21 -3.71 9.69
C LEU A 296 22.43 -4.51 10.21
N GLU A 297 23.26 -5.06 9.35
CA GLU A 297 24.51 -5.75 9.72
C GLU A 297 25.45 -4.83 10.53
N GLU A 298 25.62 -3.58 10.11
CA GLU A 298 26.46 -2.59 10.78
C GLU A 298 25.89 -2.16 12.15
N ASP A 299 24.59 -1.85 12.22
CA ASP A 299 23.89 -1.44 13.45
C ASP A 299 24.00 -2.53 14.52
N LEU A 300 23.72 -3.77 14.14
CA LEU A 300 23.82 -4.93 15.05
C LEU A 300 25.24 -5.18 15.52
N LYS A 301 26.22 -5.04 14.63
CA LYS A 301 27.64 -5.20 14.99
C LYS A 301 28.07 -4.14 16.01
N ALA A 302 27.56 -2.91 15.91
CA ALA A 302 27.83 -1.84 16.87
C ALA A 302 27.18 -2.11 18.24
N GLU A 303 25.94 -2.60 18.27
CA GLU A 303 25.27 -2.98 19.53
C GLU A 303 26.00 -4.10 20.29
N LEU A 304 26.48 -5.11 19.55
CA LEU A 304 27.18 -6.26 20.13
C LEU A 304 28.61 -5.88 20.57
N GLY A 305 29.30 -5.05 19.77
CA GLY A 305 30.68 -4.64 20.02
C GLY A 305 30.91 -3.74 21.25
N HIS A 306 29.86 -3.17 21.85
CA HIS A 306 29.97 -2.38 23.08
C HIS A 306 29.99 -3.22 24.38
N GLN A 307 29.83 -4.55 24.30
CA GLN A 307 30.05 -5.44 25.45
C GLN A 307 31.53 -5.80 25.58
N ASP A 308 32.34 -4.90 26.13
CA ASP A 308 33.80 -5.04 26.33
C ASP A 308 34.21 -6.12 27.38
N ASN A 309 33.27 -6.96 27.81
CA ASN A 309 33.46 -8.05 28.77
C ASN A 309 32.89 -9.37 28.25
N THR A 310 33.03 -9.61 26.94
CA THR A 310 32.46 -10.75 26.22
C THR A 310 33.16 -12.07 26.58
N THR A 311 32.39 -13.06 27.03
CA THR A 311 32.85 -14.44 27.20
C THR A 311 33.14 -15.08 25.83
N THR A 312 33.94 -16.16 25.80
CA THR A 312 34.31 -16.89 24.57
C THR A 312 33.09 -17.32 23.74
N GLU A 313 31.96 -17.62 24.38
CA GLU A 313 30.69 -18.01 23.75
C GLU A 313 29.99 -16.84 23.03
N GLN A 314 30.09 -15.61 23.56
CA GLN A 314 29.50 -14.42 22.91
C GLN A 314 30.27 -14.04 21.65
N ARG A 315 31.61 -14.16 21.65
CA ARG A 315 32.43 -13.94 20.43
C ARG A 315 32.12 -14.95 19.33
N GLN A 316 31.91 -16.22 19.68
CA GLN A 316 31.48 -17.23 18.71
C GLN A 316 30.10 -16.89 18.14
N THR A 317 29.18 -16.43 18.98
CA THR A 317 27.83 -16.01 18.57
C THR A 317 27.87 -14.79 17.63
N GLU A 318 28.79 -13.85 17.86
CA GLU A 318 29.03 -12.68 17.00
C GLU A 318 29.63 -13.07 15.64
N GLU A 319 30.65 -13.92 15.62
CA GLU A 319 31.26 -14.44 14.38
C GLU A 319 30.22 -15.18 13.53
N GLU A 320 29.41 -16.03 14.17
CA GLU A 320 28.31 -16.73 13.51
C GLU A 320 27.25 -15.79 12.93
N TRP A 321 26.94 -14.70 13.63
CA TRP A 321 25.96 -13.71 13.17
C TRP A 321 26.44 -12.96 11.94
N VAL A 322 27.70 -12.51 11.96
CA VAL A 322 28.32 -11.80 10.84
C VAL A 322 28.33 -12.67 9.59
N ASP A 323 28.61 -13.97 9.73
CA ASP A 323 28.60 -14.90 8.60
C ASP A 323 27.21 -15.10 8.00
N VAL A 324 26.18 -15.21 8.85
CA VAL A 324 24.78 -15.30 8.40
C VAL A 324 24.37 -14.01 7.68
N MET A 325 24.64 -12.83 8.24
CA MET A 325 24.28 -11.56 7.61
C MET A 325 25.00 -11.33 6.27
N LYS A 326 26.31 -11.62 6.18
CA LYS A 326 27.05 -11.55 4.92
C LYS A 326 26.46 -12.45 3.84
N LYS A 327 26.08 -13.68 4.19
CA LYS A 327 25.41 -14.63 3.28
C LYS A 327 24.10 -14.04 2.76
N HIS A 328 23.25 -13.52 3.64
CA HIS A 328 21.95 -12.96 3.26
C HIS A 328 22.08 -11.66 2.45
N ARG A 329 23.07 -10.82 2.75
CA ARG A 329 23.38 -9.61 1.94
C ARG A 329 23.71 -9.94 0.49
N VAL A 330 24.59 -10.92 0.26
CA VAL A 330 24.93 -11.36 -1.10
C VAL A 330 23.71 -11.94 -1.82
N GLN A 331 22.87 -12.67 -1.11
CA GLN A 331 21.62 -13.23 -1.67
C GLN A 331 20.60 -12.14 -2.03
N ALA A 332 20.45 -11.11 -1.21
CA ALA A 332 19.60 -9.97 -1.48
C ALA A 332 20.06 -9.17 -2.71
N SER A 333 21.36 -8.86 -2.79
CA SER A 333 21.95 -8.19 -3.97
C SER A 333 21.74 -9.01 -5.26
N ARG A 334 21.87 -10.34 -5.19
CA ARG A 334 21.57 -11.21 -6.32
C ARG A 334 20.10 -11.19 -6.71
N LEU A 335 19.18 -11.18 -5.74
CA LEU A 335 17.74 -11.08 -5.99
C LEU A 335 17.37 -9.76 -6.65
N GLU A 336 18.00 -8.67 -6.26
CA GLU A 336 17.83 -7.35 -6.84
C GLU A 336 18.30 -7.32 -8.32
N LEU A 337 19.49 -7.87 -8.61
CA LEU A 337 19.99 -8.00 -9.99
C LEU A 337 19.07 -8.83 -10.88
N LEU A 338 18.42 -9.85 -10.32
CA LEU A 338 17.43 -10.66 -11.04
C LEU A 338 16.11 -9.91 -11.23
N ALA A 339 15.71 -9.11 -10.23
CA ALA A 339 14.48 -8.34 -10.26
C ALA A 339 14.55 -7.14 -11.21
N SER A 340 15.72 -6.52 -11.39
CA SER A 340 15.95 -5.39 -12.29
C SER A 340 16.06 -5.77 -13.77
N GLY A 341 16.04 -7.06 -14.11
CA GLY A 341 16.08 -7.54 -15.51
C GLY A 341 17.45 -7.38 -16.21
N VAL A 342 18.45 -6.81 -15.53
CA VAL A 342 19.79 -6.56 -16.09
C VAL A 342 20.61 -7.85 -16.25
N GLY A 343 20.19 -8.97 -15.64
CA GLY A 343 20.94 -10.22 -15.60
C GLY A 343 20.69 -11.25 -16.72
N THR A 344 19.70 -11.08 -17.60
CA THR A 344 19.29 -12.14 -18.55
C THR A 344 19.85 -12.02 -19.97
N GLY A 345 20.75 -11.05 -20.23
CA GLY A 345 21.15 -10.66 -21.59
C GLY A 345 22.46 -11.22 -22.18
N ARG A 346 23.10 -12.28 -21.63
CA ARG A 346 24.42 -12.73 -22.14
C ARG A 346 24.62 -14.24 -22.33
N THR A 347 23.56 -14.99 -22.66
CA THR A 347 23.72 -16.36 -23.19
C THR A 347 22.76 -16.65 -24.35
N SER A 348 22.79 -15.85 -25.41
CA SER A 348 22.36 -16.33 -26.74
C SER A 348 23.61 -16.69 -27.53
N SER A 349 23.84 -17.98 -27.73
CA SER A 349 24.83 -18.52 -28.67
C SER A 349 24.60 -17.95 -30.08
N PRO A 350 25.65 -17.70 -30.87
CA PRO A 350 25.47 -17.24 -32.24
C PRO A 350 24.98 -18.41 -33.09
N VAL A 351 23.75 -18.33 -33.56
CA VAL A 351 23.25 -19.18 -34.65
C VAL A 351 23.93 -18.69 -35.93
N GLU A 352 24.94 -19.44 -36.40
CA GLU A 352 25.50 -19.30 -37.74
C GLU A 352 24.39 -19.49 -38.78
N ARG A 353 23.98 -18.39 -39.44
CA ARG A 353 23.24 -18.48 -40.70
C ARG A 353 24.22 -18.88 -41.79
N ALA A 354 24.26 -20.17 -42.09
CA ALA A 354 24.85 -20.66 -43.33
C ALA A 354 24.06 -20.09 -44.52
N ALA A 355 24.73 -19.28 -45.34
CA ALA A 355 24.22 -18.85 -46.63
C ALA A 355 24.24 -20.03 -47.61
N SER A 356 23.11 -20.32 -48.26
CA SER A 356 23.09 -21.17 -49.46
C SER A 356 23.27 -20.30 -50.71
N PRO A 357 24.09 -20.72 -51.69
CA PRO A 357 24.38 -19.93 -52.87
C PRO A 357 23.30 -20.09 -53.93
N LEU A 358 23.16 -19.03 -54.72
CA LEU A 358 22.34 -18.95 -55.94
C LEU A 358 22.67 -20.04 -56.96
N LYS A 359 21.63 -20.61 -57.55
CA LYS A 359 21.53 -20.86 -59.00
C LYS A 359 20.09 -20.81 -59.45
#